data_AF-A0A0D1JVT9-F1
#
_entry.id   AF-A0A0D1JVT9-F1
#
_cell.length_a   1.000
_cell.length_b   1.000
_cell.length_c   1.000
_cell.angle_alpha   90.00
_cell.angle_beta   90.00
_cell.angle_gamma   90.00
#
_symmetry.space_group_name_H-M   'P 1'
#
loop_
_entity.id
_entity.type
_entity.pdbx_description
1 polymer ?
#
loop_
_entity_poly.entity_id
_entity_poly.type
_entity_poly.pdbx_seq_one_letter_code
_entity_poly.pdbx_strand_id
1 'polypeptide(L)'
;MQHMLAAGVDDFSFTPDAPLDGAVPVSPGSPFTGDEGIDYRGCFAIIWAGANNQSQPAAIIRDIASMTSSLPDPSHYLIIGTIPSTNDALAKTYGPQFVDLRAWLMSDGPAAADVAPTAGDTEAAAAGMVPPSLTVDGTHFTQAAYTASGHRLASLIAQALD
;
A
#
# COMPACT_ATOMS: atom_id res chain seq x y z
N MET A 1 17.29 11.51 -6.50
CA MET A 1 18.54 11.37 -5.73
C MET A 1 18.79 9.87 -5.58
N GLN A 2 19.69 9.26 -6.35
CA GLN A 2 19.82 7.79 -6.37
C GLN A 2 20.40 7.29 -5.03
N HIS A 3 19.54 6.92 -4.09
CA HIS A 3 19.97 6.27 -2.87
C HIS A 3 20.24 4.79 -3.19
N MET A 4 21.52 4.44 -3.34
CA MET A 4 21.93 3.04 -3.18
C MET A 4 21.66 2.65 -1.72
N LEU A 5 20.57 1.94 -1.49
CA LEU A 5 20.23 1.41 -0.18
C LEU A 5 21.17 0.24 0.13
N ALA A 6 21.98 0.39 1.19
CA ALA A 6 22.58 -0.77 1.84
C ALA A 6 21.49 -1.54 2.59
N ALA A 7 21.50 -2.87 2.55
CA ALA A 7 20.55 -3.68 3.31
C ALA A 7 20.69 -3.38 4.82
N GLY A 8 19.57 -3.10 5.50
CA GLY A 8 19.51 -2.92 6.96
C GLY A 8 19.57 -1.47 7.47
N VAL A 9 19.28 -0.48 6.63
CA VAL A 9 19.11 0.92 7.09
C VAL A 9 17.63 1.17 7.39
N ASP A 10 17.27 1.22 8.67
CA ASP A 10 15.91 1.53 9.16
C ASP A 10 15.67 3.03 9.40
N ASP A 11 16.74 3.85 9.34
CA ASP A 11 16.69 5.28 9.62
C ASP A 11 17.05 6.12 8.37
N PHE A 12 16.14 7.00 7.97
CA PHE A 12 16.37 8.01 6.96
C PHE A 12 16.69 9.34 7.63
N SER A 13 17.86 9.90 7.36
CA SER A 13 18.20 11.28 7.73
C SER A 13 18.12 12.18 6.51
N PHE A 14 17.40 13.28 6.64
CA PHE A 14 17.38 14.37 5.68
C PHE A 14 18.25 15.49 6.22
N THR A 15 19.24 15.91 5.43
CA THR A 15 20.04 17.11 5.71
C THR A 15 19.44 18.25 4.89
N PRO A 16 18.91 19.31 5.52
CA PRO A 16 18.45 20.48 4.80
C PRO A 16 19.59 21.12 3.99
N ASP A 17 19.30 21.60 2.78
CA ASP A 17 20.30 22.24 1.89
C ASP A 17 20.86 23.56 2.44
N ALA A 18 20.22 24.11 3.48
CA ALA A 18 20.67 25.27 4.23
C ALA A 18 20.68 24.96 5.73
N PRO A 19 21.63 25.52 6.50
CA PRO A 19 21.64 25.40 7.96
C PRO A 19 20.28 25.76 8.56
N LEU A 20 19.78 24.91 9.47
CA LEU A 20 18.58 25.22 10.23
C LEU A 20 18.93 26.22 11.33
N ASP A 21 18.89 27.50 10.99
CA ASP A 21 19.10 28.59 11.96
C ASP A 21 17.84 28.82 12.84
N GLY A 22 16.75 28.07 12.59
CA GLY A 22 15.51 28.09 13.35
C GLY A 22 14.40 27.23 12.71
N ALA A 23 13.23 27.17 13.37
CA ALA A 23 12.05 26.54 12.79
C ALA A 23 11.56 27.34 11.56
N VAL A 24 11.32 26.66 10.44
CA VAL A 24 10.75 27.26 9.23
C VAL A 24 9.22 27.25 9.36
N PRO A 25 8.54 28.41 9.43
CA PRO A 25 7.09 28.44 9.47
C PRO A 25 6.52 27.91 8.14
N VAL A 26 5.72 26.86 8.20
CA VAL A 26 5.00 26.31 7.05
C VAL A 26 3.53 26.72 7.18
N SER A 27 3.00 27.37 6.14
CA SER A 27 1.60 27.82 6.18
C SER A 27 0.64 26.62 6.16
N PRO A 28 -0.52 26.70 6.82
CA PRO A 28 -1.53 25.66 6.70
C PRO A 28 -1.88 25.39 5.23
N GLY A 29 -1.89 24.12 4.83
CA GLY A 29 -2.18 23.72 3.46
C GLY A 29 -1.00 23.82 2.48
N SER A 30 0.20 24.13 2.95
CA SER A 30 1.41 24.03 2.11
C SER A 30 1.54 22.59 1.55
N PRO A 31 1.77 22.45 0.23
CA PRO A 31 2.01 21.13 -0.37
C PRO A 31 3.25 20.47 0.22
N PHE A 32 3.16 19.17 0.46
CA PHE A 32 4.31 18.31 0.69
C PHE A 32 4.56 17.48 -0.57
N THR A 33 5.69 17.71 -1.23
CA THR A 33 6.06 17.03 -2.48
C THR A 33 7.49 16.51 -2.36
N GLY A 34 7.72 15.25 -2.73
CA GLY A 34 9.08 14.75 -2.91
C GLY A 34 9.57 14.98 -4.34
N ASP A 35 10.84 15.38 -4.50
CA ASP A 35 11.44 15.64 -5.82
C ASP A 35 11.33 14.41 -6.75
N GLU A 36 11.62 13.22 -6.23
CA GLU A 36 11.51 11.98 -7.01
C GLU A 36 10.07 11.66 -7.42
N GLY A 37 9.10 12.03 -6.58
CA GLY A 37 7.69 11.87 -6.90
C GLY A 37 7.31 12.63 -8.17
N ILE A 38 7.93 13.79 -8.42
CA ILE A 38 7.70 14.58 -9.64
C ILE A 38 8.27 13.88 -10.87
N ASP A 39 9.45 13.28 -10.76
CA ASP A 39 10.12 12.59 -11.87
C ASP A 39 9.39 11.29 -12.27
N TYR A 40 8.80 10.58 -11.31
CA TYR A 40 8.15 9.29 -11.55
C TYR A 40 6.62 9.36 -11.66
N ARG A 41 5.96 10.51 -11.46
CA ARG A 41 4.48 10.59 -11.50
C ARG A 41 3.84 10.15 -12.82
N GLY A 42 4.60 10.13 -13.92
CA GLY A 42 4.13 9.61 -15.21
C GLY A 42 4.18 8.07 -15.35
N CYS A 43 4.87 7.37 -14.44
CA CYS A 43 4.93 5.92 -14.40
C CYS A 43 3.68 5.33 -13.75
N PHE A 44 3.46 4.02 -13.92
CA PHE A 44 2.41 3.32 -13.21
C PHE A 44 2.69 3.32 -11.70
N ALA A 45 1.76 3.86 -10.89
CA ALA A 45 1.92 3.97 -9.45
C ALA A 45 1.21 2.84 -8.70
N ILE A 46 1.89 2.24 -7.71
CA ILE A 46 1.25 1.33 -6.76
C ILE A 46 1.08 2.07 -5.44
N ILE A 47 -0.16 2.24 -4.99
CA ILE A 47 -0.51 2.89 -3.74
C ILE A 47 -0.90 1.81 -2.73
N TRP A 48 0.03 1.47 -1.84
CA TRP A 48 -0.20 0.55 -0.72
C TRP A 48 -0.09 1.30 0.61
N ALA A 49 -1.15 2.02 0.95
CA ALA A 49 -1.20 2.85 2.15
C ALA A 49 -2.38 2.45 3.06
N GLY A 50 -2.23 2.66 4.36
CA GLY A 50 -3.31 2.51 5.35
C GLY A 50 -2.94 1.71 6.58
N ALA A 51 -2.02 0.74 6.49
CA ALA A 51 -1.63 -0.09 7.64
C ALA A 51 -1.03 0.73 8.79
N ASN A 52 -0.16 1.71 8.46
CA ASN A 52 0.49 2.57 9.46
C ASN A 52 -0.46 3.49 10.22
N ASN A 53 -1.65 3.74 9.67
CA ASN A 53 -2.68 4.62 10.25
C ASN A 53 -4.06 3.97 10.26
N GLN A 54 -4.13 2.63 10.40
CA GLN A 54 -5.35 1.84 10.32
C GLN A 54 -6.46 2.25 11.30
N SER A 55 -6.11 2.91 12.39
CA SER A 55 -7.05 3.50 13.36
C SER A 55 -7.72 4.78 12.88
N GLN A 56 -7.36 5.30 11.71
CA GLN A 56 -7.85 6.57 11.15
C GLN A 56 -8.44 6.40 9.73
N PRO A 57 -9.56 5.66 9.55
CA PRO A 57 -10.12 5.38 8.22
C PRO A 57 -10.37 6.62 7.35
N ALA A 58 -10.86 7.71 7.95
CA ALA A 58 -11.09 8.96 7.25
C ALA A 58 -9.79 9.60 6.74
N ALA A 59 -8.69 9.50 7.49
CA ALA A 59 -7.39 9.98 7.05
C ALA A 59 -6.86 9.13 5.89
N ILE A 60 -6.99 7.80 5.96
CA ILE A 60 -6.59 6.88 4.88
C ILE A 60 -7.28 7.26 3.57
N ILE A 61 -8.60 7.41 3.59
CA ILE A 61 -9.39 7.75 2.39
C ILE A 61 -8.96 9.11 1.84
N ARG A 62 -8.82 10.13 2.71
CA ARG A 62 -8.36 11.47 2.33
C ARG A 62 -6.96 11.46 1.71
N ASP A 63 -6.05 10.70 2.30
CA ASP A 63 -4.64 10.69 1.90
C ASP A 63 -4.45 9.93 0.57
N ILE A 64 -5.17 8.82 0.36
CA ILE A 64 -5.24 8.13 -0.95
C ILE A 64 -5.84 9.05 -2.02
N ALA A 65 -6.88 9.83 -1.69
CA ALA A 65 -7.43 10.83 -2.62
C ALA A 65 -6.39 11.90 -2.98
N SER A 66 -5.58 12.33 -2.02
CA SER A 66 -4.49 13.28 -2.27
C SER A 66 -3.41 12.66 -3.18
N MET A 67 -3.01 11.41 -2.92
CA MET A 67 -2.03 10.69 -3.75
C MET A 67 -2.50 10.53 -5.19
N THR A 68 -3.73 10.05 -5.39
CA THR A 68 -4.30 9.88 -6.75
C THR A 68 -4.48 11.21 -7.47
N SER A 69 -4.86 12.28 -6.77
CA SER A 69 -4.99 13.62 -7.37
C SER A 69 -3.67 14.23 -7.86
N SER A 70 -2.53 13.75 -7.34
CA SER A 70 -1.20 14.20 -7.77
C SER A 70 -0.69 13.50 -9.02
N LEU A 71 -1.35 12.42 -9.45
CA LEU A 71 -0.97 11.67 -10.64
C LEU A 71 -1.58 12.31 -11.90
N PRO A 72 -0.80 12.45 -12.98
CA PRO A 72 -1.23 13.10 -14.21
C PRO A 72 -2.23 12.27 -15.02
N ASP A 73 -2.21 10.94 -14.85
CA ASP A 73 -3.10 10.01 -15.55
C ASP A 73 -4.00 9.30 -14.53
N PRO A 74 -5.33 9.47 -14.60
CA PRO A 74 -6.27 8.87 -13.66
C PRO A 74 -6.41 7.35 -13.76
N SER A 75 -5.73 6.70 -14.71
CA SER A 75 -5.77 5.26 -14.96
C SER A 75 -4.45 4.52 -14.72
N HIS A 76 -3.32 5.23 -14.59
CA HIS A 76 -1.99 4.66 -14.35
C HIS A 76 -1.67 4.44 -12.86
N TYR A 77 -2.61 3.87 -12.11
CA TYR A 77 -2.32 3.45 -10.74
C TYR A 77 -3.17 2.27 -10.29
N LEU A 78 -2.67 1.60 -9.25
CA LEU A 78 -3.38 0.56 -8.51
C LEU A 78 -3.34 0.86 -7.01
N ILE A 79 -4.51 0.87 -6.37
CA ILE A 79 -4.67 1.00 -4.93
C ILE A 79 -4.82 -0.39 -4.33
N ILE A 80 -3.99 -0.71 -3.34
CA ILE A 80 -3.98 -1.99 -2.65
C ILE A 80 -4.70 -1.82 -1.30
N GLY A 81 -5.87 -2.44 -1.17
CA GLY A 81 -6.66 -2.46 0.05
C GLY A 81 -6.32 -3.64 0.95
N THR A 82 -5.83 -3.34 2.15
CA THR A 82 -5.68 -4.34 3.22
C THR A 82 -6.51 -4.04 4.47
N ILE A 83 -7.17 -2.87 4.53
CA ILE A 83 -7.83 -2.35 5.73
C ILE A 83 -9.35 -2.46 5.60
N PRO A 84 -9.99 -3.42 6.30
CA PRO A 84 -11.40 -3.74 6.08
C PRO A 84 -12.35 -2.53 6.21
N SER A 85 -12.06 -1.62 7.15
CA SER A 85 -12.88 -0.43 7.40
C SER A 85 -12.85 0.60 6.27
N THR A 86 -11.94 0.47 5.30
CA THR A 86 -11.80 1.39 4.16
C THR A 86 -12.09 0.75 2.81
N ASN A 87 -11.96 -0.59 2.71
CA ASN A 87 -12.00 -1.29 1.43
C ASN A 87 -13.29 -1.02 0.64
N ASP A 88 -14.46 -1.05 1.26
CA ASP A 88 -15.73 -0.78 0.57
C ASP A 88 -15.80 0.64 -0.01
N ALA A 89 -15.33 1.63 0.74
CA ALA A 89 -15.32 3.01 0.30
C ALA A 89 -14.33 3.24 -0.85
N LEU A 90 -13.14 2.62 -0.75
CA LEU A 90 -12.12 2.69 -1.79
C LEU A 90 -12.55 1.94 -3.06
N ALA A 91 -13.11 0.74 -2.94
CA ALA A 91 -13.67 -0.03 -4.05
C ALA A 91 -14.77 0.75 -4.77
N LYS A 92 -15.69 1.37 -4.02
CA LYS A 92 -16.76 2.19 -4.59
C LYS A 92 -16.23 3.44 -5.32
N THR A 93 -15.17 4.04 -4.80
CA THR A 93 -14.61 5.30 -5.33
C THR A 93 -13.74 5.07 -6.56
N TYR A 94 -12.88 4.04 -6.51
CA TYR A 94 -11.82 3.82 -7.50
C TYR A 94 -12.07 2.62 -8.41
N GLY A 95 -13.13 1.83 -8.18
CA GLY A 95 -13.55 0.77 -9.09
C GLY A 95 -12.39 -0.14 -9.53
N PRO A 96 -12.10 -0.26 -10.84
CA PRO A 96 -11.01 -1.11 -11.35
C PRO A 96 -9.60 -0.78 -10.83
N GLN A 97 -9.36 0.46 -10.41
CA GLN A 97 -8.07 0.87 -9.85
C GLN A 97 -7.90 0.44 -8.38
N PHE A 98 -8.90 -0.20 -7.76
CA PHE A 98 -8.81 -0.73 -6.41
C PHE A 98 -8.80 -2.26 -6.39
N VAL A 99 -7.91 -2.83 -5.59
CA VAL A 99 -7.81 -4.28 -5.36
C VAL A 99 -7.94 -4.56 -3.87
N ASP A 100 -8.94 -5.35 -3.51
CA ASP A 100 -9.04 -5.90 -2.16
C ASP A 100 -8.08 -7.09 -1.99
N LEU A 101 -6.82 -6.78 -1.73
CA LEU A 101 -5.78 -7.80 -1.50
C LEU A 101 -6.09 -8.61 -0.25
N ARG A 102 -6.68 -7.98 0.77
CA ARG A 102 -7.09 -8.66 2.00
C ARG A 102 -8.11 -9.77 1.70
N ALA A 103 -9.18 -9.47 0.98
CA ALA A 103 -10.20 -10.46 0.64
C ALA A 103 -9.60 -11.61 -0.18
N TRP A 104 -8.73 -11.30 -1.13
CA TRP A 104 -8.01 -12.31 -1.92
C TRP A 104 -7.09 -13.19 -1.06
N LEU A 105 -6.37 -12.62 -0.10
CA LEU A 105 -5.52 -13.38 0.82
C LEU A 105 -6.34 -14.33 1.72
N MET A 106 -7.59 -13.98 2.05
CA MET A 106 -8.47 -14.86 2.82
C MET A 106 -8.98 -16.05 2.01
N SER A 107 -9.28 -15.86 0.74
CA SER A 107 -9.87 -16.91 -0.11
C SER A 107 -8.81 -17.76 -0.79
N ASP A 108 -7.87 -17.11 -1.48
CA ASP A 108 -6.93 -17.74 -2.42
C ASP A 108 -5.48 -17.70 -1.90
N GLY A 109 -5.20 -16.86 -0.91
CA GLY A 109 -3.85 -16.63 -0.37
C GLY A 109 -3.09 -17.90 0.01
N PRO A 110 -3.65 -18.83 0.81
CA PRO A 110 -2.95 -20.05 1.20
C PRO A 110 -2.55 -20.92 0.00
N ALA A 111 -3.47 -21.14 -0.94
CA ALA A 111 -3.19 -21.91 -2.15
C ALA A 111 -2.15 -21.21 -3.04
N ALA A 112 -2.27 -19.88 -3.22
CA ALA A 112 -1.34 -19.09 -4.01
C ALA A 112 0.08 -19.02 -3.39
N ALA A 113 0.18 -19.18 -2.07
CA ALA A 113 1.44 -19.20 -1.33
C ALA A 113 2.02 -20.61 -1.14
N ASP A 114 1.37 -21.65 -1.67
CA ASP A 114 1.72 -23.07 -1.43
C ASP A 114 1.76 -23.43 0.07
N VAL A 115 0.80 -22.86 0.82
CA VAL A 115 0.62 -23.09 2.26
C VAL A 115 -0.64 -23.92 2.48
N ALA A 116 -0.48 -25.06 3.16
CA ALA A 116 -1.62 -25.88 3.57
C ALA A 116 -2.48 -25.11 4.59
N PRO A 117 -3.78 -24.89 4.33
CA PRO A 117 -4.65 -24.18 5.27
C PRO A 117 -4.76 -24.90 6.61
N THR A 118 -4.77 -24.12 7.68
CA THR A 118 -5.01 -24.60 9.05
C THR A 118 -6.44 -24.31 9.52
N ALA A 119 -6.84 -24.90 10.65
CA ALA A 119 -8.10 -24.51 11.31
C ALA A 119 -8.11 -23.02 11.69
N GLY A 120 -6.97 -22.49 12.17
CA GLY A 120 -6.82 -21.07 12.50
C GLY A 120 -6.97 -20.15 11.28
N ASP A 121 -6.58 -20.60 10.09
CA ASP A 121 -6.80 -19.87 8.83
C ASP A 121 -8.28 -19.75 8.49
N THR A 122 -9.01 -20.84 8.68
CA THR A 122 -10.46 -20.88 8.44
C THR A 122 -11.20 -19.96 9.41
N GLU A 123 -10.83 -20.00 10.69
CA GLU A 123 -11.40 -19.12 11.72
C GLU A 123 -11.09 -17.64 11.45
N ALA A 124 -9.84 -17.32 11.12
CA ALA A 124 -9.43 -15.97 10.77
C ALA A 124 -10.16 -15.46 9.53
N ALA A 125 -10.27 -16.25 8.47
CA ALA A 125 -11.01 -15.88 7.27
C ALA A 125 -12.50 -15.65 7.58
N ALA A 126 -13.12 -16.49 8.40
CA ALA A 126 -14.51 -16.31 8.83
C ALA A 126 -14.70 -15.03 9.67
N ALA A 127 -13.69 -14.64 10.45
CA ALA A 127 -13.68 -13.39 11.23
C ALA A 127 -13.32 -12.15 10.39
N GLY A 128 -13.08 -12.30 9.09
CA GLY A 128 -12.63 -11.20 8.26
C GLY A 128 -11.22 -10.74 8.63
N MET A 129 -10.30 -11.69 8.83
CA MET A 129 -8.88 -11.45 9.07
C MET A 129 -8.05 -12.21 8.04
N VAL A 130 -6.84 -11.71 7.75
CA VAL A 130 -5.89 -12.46 6.92
C VAL A 130 -5.49 -13.73 7.68
N PRO A 131 -5.45 -14.90 7.01
CA PRO A 131 -5.02 -16.15 7.64
C PRO A 131 -3.68 -16.03 8.37
N PRO A 132 -3.56 -16.46 9.64
CA PRO A 132 -2.31 -16.37 10.39
C PRO A 132 -1.16 -17.11 9.73
N SER A 133 -1.40 -18.18 8.96
CA SER A 133 -0.35 -18.89 8.20
C SER A 133 0.31 -18.04 7.11
N LEU A 134 -0.32 -16.92 6.73
CA LEU A 134 0.21 -15.94 5.78
C LEU A 134 0.90 -14.75 6.45
N THR A 135 0.93 -14.71 7.80
CA THR A 135 1.49 -13.58 8.56
C THR A 135 2.61 -14.02 9.49
N VAL A 136 3.52 -13.09 9.80
CA VAL A 136 4.58 -13.29 10.81
C VAL A 136 4.09 -12.88 12.20
N ASP A 137 3.37 -11.77 12.29
CA ASP A 137 2.95 -11.14 13.56
C ASP A 137 1.50 -10.59 13.50
N GLY A 138 0.70 -11.08 12.55
CA GLY A 138 -0.65 -10.59 12.30
C GLY A 138 -0.73 -9.29 11.51
N THR A 139 0.39 -8.62 11.22
CA THR A 139 0.46 -7.41 10.38
C THR A 139 1.31 -7.63 9.14
N HIS A 140 2.53 -8.14 9.32
CA HIS A 140 3.49 -8.38 8.24
C HIS A 140 3.27 -9.75 7.64
N PHE A 141 3.34 -9.85 6.32
CA PHE A 141 3.15 -11.11 5.62
C PHE A 141 4.41 -11.97 5.65
N THR A 142 4.24 -13.28 5.53
CA THR A 142 5.38 -14.18 5.28
C THR A 142 5.97 -13.91 3.89
N GLN A 143 7.19 -14.37 3.64
CA GLN A 143 7.81 -14.25 2.32
C GLN A 143 6.94 -14.88 1.22
N ALA A 144 6.39 -16.07 1.47
CA ALA A 144 5.51 -16.76 0.51
C ALA A 144 4.25 -15.94 0.20
N ALA A 145 3.63 -15.34 1.23
CA ALA A 145 2.46 -14.48 1.05
C ALA A 145 2.79 -13.18 0.31
N TYR A 146 3.95 -12.55 0.56
CA TYR A 146 4.42 -11.42 -0.23
C TYR A 146 4.66 -11.79 -1.70
N THR A 147 5.29 -12.94 -1.97
CA THR A 147 5.52 -13.44 -3.33
C THR A 147 4.19 -13.68 -4.05
N ALA A 148 3.24 -14.36 -3.42
CA ALA A 148 1.91 -14.61 -3.97
C ALA A 148 1.16 -13.30 -4.26
N SER A 149 1.19 -12.35 -3.32
CA SER A 149 0.60 -11.02 -3.49
C SER A 149 1.23 -10.27 -4.67
N GLY A 150 2.56 -10.31 -4.79
CA GLY A 150 3.29 -9.70 -5.89
C GLY A 150 2.87 -10.26 -7.25
N HIS A 151 2.76 -11.58 -7.38
CA HIS A 151 2.27 -12.21 -8.61
C HIS A 151 0.84 -11.83 -8.94
N ARG A 152 -0.05 -11.81 -7.94
CA ARG A 152 -1.44 -11.37 -8.13
C ARG A 152 -1.50 -9.93 -8.64
N LEU A 153 -0.81 -9.02 -7.98
CA LEU A 153 -0.81 -7.60 -8.35
C LEU A 153 -0.19 -7.39 -9.74
N ALA A 154 0.93 -8.05 -10.06
CA ALA A 154 1.53 -7.99 -11.38
C ALA A 154 0.56 -8.44 -12.49
N SER A 155 -0.22 -9.49 -12.24
CA SER A 155 -1.23 -9.96 -13.22
C SER A 155 -2.35 -8.93 -13.46
N LEU A 156 -2.76 -8.19 -12.43
CA LEU A 156 -3.79 -7.16 -12.53
C LEU A 156 -3.26 -5.91 -13.23
N ILE A 157 -2.00 -5.53 -12.96
CA ILE A 157 -1.34 -4.43 -13.65
C ILE A 157 -1.18 -4.74 -15.14
N ALA A 158 -0.76 -5.96 -15.50
CA ALA A 158 -0.67 -6.35 -16.90
C ALA A 158 -2.01 -6.20 -17.64
N GLN A 159 -3.11 -6.67 -17.02
CA GLN A 159 -4.46 -6.51 -17.59
C GLN A 159 -4.93 -5.06 -17.70
N ALA A 160 -4.42 -4.15 -16.87
CA ALA A 160 -4.78 -2.73 -16.90
C ALA A 160 -3.97 -1.93 -17.94
N LEU A 161 -2.87 -2.48 -18.45
CA LEU A 161 -1.99 -1.85 -19.43
C LEU A 161 -2.25 -2.34 -20.88
N ASP A 162 -3.03 -3.41 -21.05
CA ASP A 162 -3.49 -3.93 -22.34
C ASP A 162 -4.72 -3.16 -22.87
#